data_AF-A0A7C5CQP8-F1
#
_entry.id   AF-A0A7C5CQP8-F1
#
_cell.length_a   1.000
_cell.length_b   1.000
_cell.length_c   1.000
_cell.angle_alpha   90.00
_cell.angle_beta   90.00
_cell.angle_gamma   90.00
#
_symmetry.space_group_name_H-M   'P 1'
#
loop_
_entity.id
_entity.type
_entity.pdbx_description
1 polymer ?
#
loop_
_entity_poly.entity_id
_entity_poly.type
_entity_poly.pdbx_seq_one_letter_code
_entity_poly.pdbx_strand_id
1 'polypeptide(L)'
;MQFYFRKREFPARKNPPWKRKAFYLFPAVIFPLLLLYILPPQPESREPSPPPITIDIESFKKRPPSFTSIERTIRKNETLYGLLLSEGLSTPEVVEVLRVMEQVYDPRRILPGSKIRLSKNGDGLRRIEYLYNGLDGVFVEKEGEHWKAGKFEVPRKVVLVAKEGRIESSLYEAGRKAGIAPKAIMELSDIFAWQIDFSTDIRKGDTFRLLYEVIMAEGKPIGVGKVVAAEVVNAGRPHVAIHYRGEYYDPEGKALRRVLLKSPLRYRRISSYFTKRRYHPILKKYLPHHGVDYAAPYGTPVESAGDGRVIFAGWKRGYGYYVAIKHNATYTTA
;
A
#
# COMPACT_ATOMS: atom_id res chain seq x y z
N MET A 1 -14.08 44.28 -17.35
CA MET A 1 -12.64 44.34 -17.67
C MET A 1 -12.27 43.05 -18.37
N GLN A 2 -12.03 43.10 -19.68
CA GLN A 2 -11.82 41.92 -20.54
C GLN A 2 -10.43 41.32 -20.30
N PHE A 3 -10.35 40.01 -20.07
CA PHE A 3 -9.09 39.28 -20.13
C PHE A 3 -8.99 38.58 -21.49
N TYR A 4 -7.92 38.92 -22.21
CA TYR A 4 -7.54 38.32 -23.49
C TYR A 4 -7.02 36.89 -23.26
N PHE A 5 -7.73 35.89 -23.80
CA PHE A 5 -7.15 34.56 -24.01
C PHE A 5 -6.32 34.60 -25.29
N ARG A 6 -4.99 34.65 -25.17
CA ARG A 6 -4.10 34.47 -26.31
C ARG A 6 -3.96 32.98 -26.61
N LYS A 7 -4.72 32.49 -27.60
CA LYS A 7 -4.44 31.20 -28.26
C LYS A 7 -3.02 31.28 -28.82
N ARG A 8 -2.08 30.49 -28.31
CA ARG A 8 -0.81 30.23 -29.02
C ARG A 8 -1.08 29.13 -30.02
N GLU A 9 -1.16 29.50 -31.30
CA GLU A 9 -1.05 28.56 -32.41
C GLU A 9 0.41 28.12 -32.52
N PHE A 10 0.65 26.82 -32.50
CA PHE A 10 1.95 26.25 -32.82
C PHE A 10 2.12 26.26 -34.35
N PRO A 11 3.20 26.83 -34.91
CA PRO A 11 3.45 26.71 -36.33
C PRO A 11 3.76 25.26 -36.68
N ALA A 12 3.02 24.72 -37.66
CA ALA A 12 3.28 23.44 -38.29
C ALA A 12 4.72 23.40 -38.82
N ARG A 13 5.50 22.38 -38.42
CA ARG A 13 6.81 22.11 -39.02
C ARG A 13 6.59 21.69 -40.47
N LYS A 14 6.98 22.57 -41.38
CA LYS A 14 7.11 22.30 -42.83
C LYS A 14 8.32 21.38 -43.04
N ASN A 15 8.11 20.22 -43.65
CA ASN A 15 9.19 19.41 -44.22
C ASN A 15 9.74 20.11 -45.47
N PRO A 16 11.06 20.27 -45.64
CA PRO A 16 11.61 20.73 -46.91
C PRO A 16 11.66 19.57 -47.94
N PRO A 17 11.30 19.82 -49.21
CA PRO A 17 11.28 18.80 -50.26
C PRO A 17 12.40 19.01 -51.29
N TRP A 18 13.23 18.00 -51.56
CA TRP A 18 13.96 17.74 -52.83
C TRP A 18 15.13 16.77 -52.57
N LYS A 19 15.75 16.06 -53.51
CA LYS A 19 15.42 15.43 -54.80
C LYS A 19 16.55 14.40 -55.02
N ARG A 20 16.21 13.31 -55.71
CA ARG A 20 17.13 12.25 -56.18
C ARG A 20 18.24 12.82 -57.08
N LYS A 21 19.46 12.29 -56.97
CA LYS A 21 20.31 11.85 -58.09
C LYS A 21 21.22 10.70 -57.64
N ALA A 22 21.13 9.60 -58.36
CA ALA A 22 22.09 8.49 -58.38
C ALA A 22 23.15 8.76 -59.46
N PHE A 23 24.38 8.24 -59.30
CA PHE A 23 24.98 7.21 -60.18
C PHE A 23 26.44 6.86 -59.76
N TYR A 24 26.67 5.54 -59.60
CA TYR A 24 27.83 4.62 -59.76
C TYR A 24 29.26 5.19 -60.06
N LEU A 25 30.40 4.57 -59.69
CA LEU A 25 30.90 3.19 -59.90
C LEU A 25 32.20 2.88 -59.08
N PHE A 26 32.27 1.66 -58.49
CA PHE A 26 33.38 0.66 -58.42
C PHE A 26 34.69 0.90 -57.59
N PRO A 27 35.45 -0.17 -57.19
CA PRO A 27 35.07 -1.53 -56.74
C PRO A 27 35.89 -2.09 -55.53
N ALA A 28 35.62 -3.37 -55.19
CA ALA A 28 36.35 -4.28 -54.28
C ALA A 28 36.18 -3.95 -52.78
N VAL A 29 35.60 -4.81 -51.94
CA VAL A 29 36.10 -6.15 -51.58
C VAL A 29 34.93 -7.08 -51.26
N ILE A 30 34.98 -8.27 -51.86
CA ILE A 30 34.06 -9.40 -51.65
C ILE A 30 34.44 -10.11 -50.34
N PHE A 31 33.42 -10.31 -49.47
CA PHE A 31 33.17 -11.42 -48.53
C PHE A 31 34.37 -12.24 -47.99
N PRO A 32 34.45 -12.49 -46.67
CA PRO A 32 33.36 -13.21 -46.00
C PRO A 32 33.09 -12.76 -44.54
N LEU A 33 31.84 -12.46 -44.19
CA LEU A 33 31.41 -12.55 -42.79
C LEU A 33 29.95 -13.00 -42.67
N LEU A 34 29.59 -14.00 -43.49
CA LEU A 34 28.40 -14.83 -43.29
C LEU A 34 28.80 -16.13 -42.58
N LEU A 35 29.52 -15.98 -41.47
CA LEU A 35 29.84 -17.06 -40.53
C LEU A 35 29.79 -16.52 -39.09
N LEU A 36 28.76 -15.73 -38.79
CA LEU A 36 28.43 -15.32 -37.41
C LEU A 36 26.98 -15.67 -37.04
N TYR A 37 26.40 -16.66 -37.73
CA TYR A 37 25.04 -17.15 -37.51
C TYR A 37 24.99 -18.63 -37.05
N ILE A 38 26.08 -19.14 -36.47
CA ILE A 38 26.10 -20.41 -35.71
C ILE A 38 27.04 -20.27 -34.51
N LEU A 39 26.88 -19.21 -33.71
CA LEU A 39 27.35 -19.28 -32.33
C LEU A 39 26.26 -20.02 -31.54
N PRO A 40 26.55 -21.19 -30.94
CA PRO A 40 25.62 -21.78 -29.98
C PRO A 40 25.32 -20.74 -28.90
N PRO A 41 24.09 -20.71 -28.35
CA PRO A 41 23.76 -19.80 -27.27
C PRO A 41 24.84 -19.92 -26.20
N GLN A 42 25.40 -18.78 -25.79
CA GLN A 42 26.31 -18.73 -24.65
C GLN A 42 25.60 -19.47 -23.50
N PRO A 43 26.25 -20.45 -22.85
CA PRO A 43 25.61 -21.18 -21.77
C PRO A 43 25.18 -20.15 -20.74
N GLU A 44 23.86 -20.04 -20.57
CA GLU A 44 23.23 -19.23 -19.56
C GLU A 44 23.96 -19.54 -18.26
N SER A 45 24.61 -18.53 -17.68
CA SER A 45 25.30 -18.68 -16.41
C SER A 45 24.23 -19.10 -15.41
N ARG A 46 24.12 -20.40 -15.17
CA ARG A 46 23.28 -20.93 -14.11
C ARG A 46 23.81 -20.29 -12.86
N GLU A 47 23.10 -19.28 -12.34
CA GLU A 47 23.29 -18.86 -10.98
C GLU A 47 23.31 -20.15 -10.15
N PRO A 48 24.30 -20.33 -9.26
CA PRO A 48 24.36 -21.51 -8.43
C PRO A 48 22.99 -21.68 -7.81
N SER A 49 22.39 -22.86 -8.03
CA SER A 49 21.11 -23.21 -7.40
C SER A 49 21.20 -22.80 -5.95
N PRO A 50 20.22 -22.01 -5.43
CA PRO A 50 20.28 -21.51 -4.08
C PRO A 50 20.59 -22.71 -3.18
N PRO A 51 21.52 -22.54 -2.21
CA PRO A 51 21.88 -23.66 -1.35
C PRO A 51 20.59 -24.30 -0.84
N PRO A 52 20.50 -25.64 -0.85
CA PRO A 52 19.32 -26.31 -0.33
C PRO A 52 19.00 -25.67 1.01
N ILE A 53 17.77 -25.20 1.17
CA ILE A 53 17.33 -24.57 2.41
C ILE A 53 17.50 -25.65 3.47
N THR A 54 18.63 -25.61 4.17
CA THR A 54 18.82 -26.38 5.38
C THR A 54 17.88 -25.71 6.35
N ILE A 55 16.66 -26.25 6.45
CA ILE A 55 15.78 -25.93 7.55
C ILE A 55 16.60 -26.34 8.77
N ASP A 56 17.04 -25.34 9.54
CA ASP A 56 17.62 -25.59 10.85
C ASP A 56 16.52 -26.22 11.71
N ILE A 57 16.47 -27.56 11.71
CA ILE A 57 15.51 -28.35 12.47
C ILE A 57 15.75 -28.13 13.98
N GLU A 58 16.95 -27.71 14.39
CA GLU A 58 17.27 -27.36 15.77
C GLU A 58 16.68 -26.00 16.17
N SER A 59 16.59 -25.03 15.26
CA SER A 59 15.82 -23.80 15.51
C SER A 59 14.34 -24.08 15.78
N PHE A 60 13.78 -25.16 15.19
CA PHE A 60 12.43 -25.66 15.46
C PHE A 60 12.33 -26.50 16.74
N LYS A 61 13.44 -26.95 17.33
CA LYS A 61 13.48 -27.68 18.61
C LYS A 61 13.38 -26.77 19.83
N LYS A 62 13.49 -25.44 19.70
CA LYS A 62 12.97 -24.50 20.71
C LYS A 62 11.45 -24.40 20.61
N ARG A 63 10.75 -25.54 20.58
CA ARG A 63 9.36 -25.56 20.99
C ARG A 63 9.36 -25.20 22.48
N PRO A 64 8.56 -24.22 22.93
CA PRO A 64 8.25 -24.17 24.36
C PRO A 64 7.74 -25.56 24.81
N PRO A 65 7.89 -25.93 26.09
CA PRO A 65 7.44 -27.21 26.61
C PRO A 65 6.05 -27.57 26.07
N SER A 66 5.79 -28.85 25.84
CA SER A 66 4.47 -29.33 25.41
C SER A 66 3.45 -29.08 26.52
N PHE A 67 3.01 -27.84 26.66
CA PHE A 67 1.93 -27.45 27.54
C PHE A 67 0.62 -27.93 26.91
N THR A 68 -0.32 -28.34 27.76
CA THR A 68 -1.71 -28.42 27.31
C THR A 68 -2.24 -26.99 27.28
N SER A 69 -2.43 -26.45 26.09
CA SER A 69 -2.97 -25.11 25.89
C SER A 69 -4.48 -25.16 25.73
N ILE A 70 -5.18 -24.32 26.49
CA ILE A 70 -6.62 -24.07 26.37
C ILE A 70 -6.86 -22.61 26.00
N GLU A 71 -7.85 -22.35 25.15
CA GLU A 71 -8.29 -20.98 24.84
C GLU A 71 -9.49 -20.64 25.71
N ARG A 72 -9.43 -19.49 26.40
CA ARG A 72 -10.51 -18.94 27.21
C ARG A 72 -10.89 -17.57 26.67
N THR A 73 -12.19 -17.32 26.55
CA THR A 73 -12.71 -15.98 26.21
C THR A 73 -13.16 -15.29 27.49
N ILE A 74 -12.72 -14.05 27.71
CA ILE A 74 -13.20 -13.23 28.84
C ILE A 74 -14.67 -12.90 28.60
N ARG A 75 -15.53 -13.36 29.51
CA ARG A 75 -16.99 -13.17 29.41
C ARG A 75 -17.40 -11.75 29.75
N LYS A 76 -18.64 -11.40 29.43
CA LYS A 76 -19.25 -10.14 29.88
C LYS A 76 -19.21 -10.08 31.42
N ASN A 77 -18.75 -8.96 31.97
CA ASN A 77 -18.54 -8.74 33.41
C ASN A 77 -17.45 -9.61 34.06
N GLU A 78 -16.66 -10.35 33.29
CA GLU A 78 -15.46 -11.03 33.77
C GLU A 78 -14.24 -10.15 33.50
N THR A 79 -13.27 -10.17 34.40
CA THR A 79 -11.97 -9.48 34.25
C THR A 79 -10.87 -10.50 34.04
N LEU A 80 -9.72 -10.08 33.50
CA LEU A 80 -8.54 -10.96 33.44
C LEU A 80 -8.17 -11.48 34.84
N TYR A 81 -8.29 -10.64 35.86
CA TYR A 81 -8.09 -11.03 37.26
C TYR A 81 -9.02 -12.19 37.66
N GLY A 82 -10.32 -12.06 37.42
CA GLY A 82 -11.31 -13.10 37.74
C GLY A 82 -11.11 -14.39 36.95
N LEU A 83 -10.76 -14.27 35.66
CA LEU A 83 -10.43 -15.43 34.83
C LEU A 83 -9.24 -16.21 35.41
N LEU A 84 -8.15 -15.53 35.77
CA LEU A 84 -6.95 -16.18 36.29
C LEU A 84 -7.19 -16.85 37.66
N LEU A 85 -7.98 -16.22 38.54
CA LEU A 85 -8.42 -16.86 39.79
C LEU A 85 -9.21 -18.15 39.51
N SER A 86 -10.14 -18.12 38.55
CA SER A 86 -10.94 -19.30 38.18
C SER A 86 -10.10 -20.44 37.58
N GLU A 87 -8.90 -20.12 37.11
CA GLU A 87 -7.96 -21.07 36.50
C GLU A 87 -6.96 -21.66 37.50
N GLY A 88 -7.09 -21.28 38.79
CA GLY A 88 -6.37 -21.87 39.91
C GLY A 88 -5.21 -21.04 40.45
N LEU A 89 -5.01 -19.80 39.98
CA LEU A 89 -3.99 -18.92 40.57
C LEU A 89 -4.48 -18.36 41.90
N SER A 90 -3.57 -18.27 42.86
CA SER A 90 -3.81 -17.54 44.10
C SER A 90 -3.84 -16.03 43.87
N THR A 91 -4.49 -15.28 44.77
CA THR A 91 -4.51 -13.81 44.71
C THR A 91 -3.12 -13.17 44.57
N PRO A 92 -2.09 -13.59 45.33
CA PRO A 92 -0.73 -13.07 45.15
C PRO A 92 -0.15 -13.33 43.75
N GLU A 93 -0.36 -14.53 43.20
CA GLU A 93 0.12 -14.87 41.86
C GLU A 93 -0.59 -14.03 40.78
N VAL A 94 -1.91 -13.82 40.89
CA VAL A 94 -2.63 -12.98 39.93
C VAL A 94 -2.12 -11.54 39.99
N VAL A 95 -1.89 -11.00 41.19
CA VAL A 95 -1.33 -9.64 41.34
C VAL A 95 0.07 -9.56 40.74
N GLU A 96 0.91 -10.56 40.94
CA GLU A 96 2.24 -10.61 40.32
C GLU A 96 2.15 -10.65 38.79
N VAL A 97 1.32 -11.54 38.23
CA VAL A 97 1.08 -11.66 36.78
C VAL A 97 0.66 -10.33 36.17
N LEU A 98 -0.32 -9.65 36.76
CA LEU A 98 -0.79 -8.37 36.26
C LEU A 98 0.29 -7.29 36.33
N ARG A 99 1.06 -7.26 37.43
CA ARG A 99 2.17 -6.32 37.62
C ARG A 99 3.28 -6.51 36.59
N VAL A 100 3.69 -7.76 36.31
CA VAL A 100 4.74 -8.01 35.31
C VAL A 100 4.21 -7.77 33.90
N MET A 101 2.96 -8.10 33.62
CA MET A 101 2.32 -7.78 32.34
C MET A 101 2.31 -6.27 32.08
N GLU A 102 1.97 -5.46 33.08
CA GLU A 102 1.90 -4.00 32.96
C GLU A 102 3.21 -3.35 32.47
N GLN A 103 4.36 -4.01 32.70
CA GLN A 103 5.66 -3.54 32.19
C GLN A 103 5.77 -3.56 30.66
N VAL A 104 4.97 -4.40 29.99
CA VAL A 104 5.02 -4.59 28.53
C VAL A 104 3.70 -4.27 27.84
N TYR A 105 2.57 -4.44 28.54
CA TYR A 105 1.23 -4.22 28.04
C TYR A 105 0.24 -3.90 29.17
N ASP A 106 -0.59 -2.87 29.03
CA ASP A 106 -1.59 -2.51 30.04
C ASP A 106 -2.71 -3.57 30.11
N PRO A 107 -2.81 -4.37 31.19
CA PRO A 107 -3.78 -5.45 31.29
C PRO A 107 -5.24 -4.95 31.30
N ARG A 108 -5.49 -3.66 31.59
CA ARG A 108 -6.85 -3.08 31.55
C ARG A 108 -7.38 -2.93 30.12
N ARG A 109 -6.52 -3.04 29.11
CA ARG A 109 -6.91 -3.07 27.69
C ARG A 109 -7.42 -4.44 27.24
N ILE A 110 -7.34 -5.44 28.12
CA ILE A 110 -7.86 -6.79 27.86
C ILE A 110 -9.34 -6.81 28.27
N LEU A 111 -10.20 -6.55 27.30
CA LEU A 111 -11.63 -6.34 27.49
C LEU A 111 -12.44 -7.64 27.35
N PRO A 112 -13.70 -7.69 27.81
CA PRO A 112 -14.62 -8.77 27.48
C PRO A 112 -14.66 -9.05 25.97
N GLY A 113 -14.66 -10.34 25.61
CA GLY A 113 -14.50 -10.82 24.24
C GLY A 113 -13.06 -11.15 23.84
N SER A 114 -12.07 -10.74 24.64
CA SER A 114 -10.67 -11.10 24.41
C SER A 114 -10.44 -12.60 24.60
N LYS A 115 -9.67 -13.19 23.68
CA LYS A 115 -9.23 -14.58 23.74
C LYS A 115 -7.85 -14.66 24.39
N ILE A 116 -7.76 -15.45 25.46
CA ILE A 116 -6.55 -15.69 26.24
C ILE A 116 -6.18 -17.15 26.06
N ARG A 117 -4.93 -17.41 25.65
CA ARG A 117 -4.39 -18.76 25.61
C ARG A 117 -3.69 -19.05 26.94
N LEU A 118 -4.11 -20.11 27.60
CA LEU A 118 -3.61 -20.55 28.89
C LEU A 118 -2.94 -21.90 28.73
N SER A 119 -1.68 -21.97 29.10
CA SER A 119 -0.84 -23.16 28.97
C SER A 119 -0.56 -23.72 30.36
N LYS A 120 -1.00 -24.95 30.61
CA LYS A 120 -0.84 -25.66 31.88
C LYS A 120 0.15 -26.82 31.76
N ASN A 121 0.81 -27.13 32.86
CA ASN A 121 1.50 -28.41 33.08
C ASN A 121 0.86 -29.11 34.31
N GLY A 122 1.25 -30.33 34.64
CA GLY A 122 0.72 -31.09 35.78
C GLY A 122 0.66 -30.30 37.11
N ASP A 123 1.52 -29.29 37.28
CA ASP A 123 1.60 -28.43 38.48
C ASP A 123 0.76 -27.13 38.40
N GLY A 124 -0.05 -26.93 37.35
CA GLY A 124 -0.89 -25.74 37.17
C GLY A 124 -0.50 -24.84 36.00
N LEU A 125 -0.95 -23.58 36.04
CA LEU A 125 -0.76 -22.63 34.95
C LEU A 125 0.71 -22.20 34.85
N ARG A 126 1.28 -22.28 33.64
CA ARG A 126 2.68 -21.95 33.36
C ARG A 126 2.84 -20.76 32.44
N ARG A 127 1.89 -20.53 31.52
CA ARG A 127 2.00 -19.44 30.55
C ARG A 127 0.62 -18.89 30.16
N ILE A 128 0.55 -17.57 30.05
CA ILE A 128 -0.62 -16.79 29.66
C ILE A 128 -0.24 -16.00 28.42
N GLU A 129 -1.01 -16.09 27.35
CA GLU A 129 -0.76 -15.34 26.11
C GLU A 129 -2.02 -14.59 25.68
N TYR A 130 -1.83 -13.35 25.22
CA TYR A 130 -2.88 -12.51 24.69
C TYR A 130 -2.41 -11.81 23.42
N LEU A 131 -3.16 -11.97 22.32
CA LEU A 131 -2.95 -11.25 21.06
C LEU A 131 -3.84 -10.00 21.02
N TYR A 132 -3.24 -8.82 21.09
CA TYR A 132 -4.01 -7.56 21.18
C TYR A 132 -4.43 -6.98 19.82
N ASN A 133 -3.89 -7.49 18.72
CA ASN A 133 -4.30 -7.14 17.35
C ASN A 133 -4.34 -8.37 16.41
N GLY A 134 -4.36 -9.57 16.99
CA GLY A 134 -4.31 -10.84 16.28
C GLY A 134 -2.94 -11.26 15.76
N LEU A 135 -1.91 -10.41 15.85
CA LEU A 135 -0.57 -10.64 15.32
C LEU A 135 0.52 -10.46 16.37
N ASP A 136 0.44 -9.36 17.11
CA ASP A 136 1.31 -9.05 18.21
C ASP A 136 0.63 -9.45 19.50
N GLY A 137 1.43 -10.01 20.40
CA GLY A 137 0.97 -10.50 21.67
C GLY A 137 1.88 -10.15 22.81
N VAL A 138 1.31 -10.27 23.99
CA VAL A 138 2.01 -10.29 25.27
C VAL A 138 1.90 -11.69 25.84
N PHE A 139 2.97 -12.16 26.46
CA PHE A 139 2.95 -13.36 27.27
C PHE A 139 3.40 -13.06 28.70
N VAL A 140 2.92 -13.87 29.63
CA VAL A 140 3.44 -13.97 31.00
C VAL A 140 3.71 -15.44 31.28
N GLU A 141 4.94 -15.77 31.64
CA GLU A 141 5.41 -17.14 31.81
C GLU A 141 6.10 -17.31 33.17
N LYS A 142 5.88 -18.47 33.79
CA LYS A 142 6.46 -18.83 35.09
C LYS A 142 7.89 -19.31 34.91
N GLU A 143 8.85 -18.63 35.52
CA GLU A 143 10.29 -18.92 35.53
C GLU A 143 10.72 -19.20 36.98
N GLY A 144 10.80 -20.48 37.35
CA GLY A 144 10.94 -20.89 38.76
C GLY A 144 9.70 -20.54 39.58
N GLU A 145 9.90 -19.73 40.62
CA GLU A 145 8.83 -19.22 41.50
C GLU A 145 8.26 -17.86 41.07
N HIS A 146 8.84 -17.22 40.06
CA HIS A 146 8.45 -15.87 39.63
C HIS A 146 7.79 -15.87 38.27
N TRP A 147 7.06 -14.80 37.97
CA TRP A 147 6.50 -14.57 36.64
C TRP A 147 7.32 -13.54 35.86
N LYS A 148 7.45 -13.77 34.56
CA LYS A 148 8.12 -12.85 33.64
C LYS A 148 7.21 -12.56 32.46
N ALA A 149 7.18 -11.30 32.04
CA ALA A 149 6.42 -10.88 30.87
C ALA A 149 7.33 -10.58 29.68
N GLY A 150 6.78 -10.75 28.48
CA GLY A 150 7.45 -10.41 27.24
C GLY A 150 6.44 -10.17 26.12
N LYS A 151 6.95 -9.67 25.00
CA LYS A 151 6.18 -9.53 23.76
C LYS A 151 6.58 -10.64 22.79
N PHE A 152 5.63 -11.04 21.96
CA PHE A 152 5.87 -11.94 20.85
C PHE A 152 5.07 -11.49 19.64
N GLU A 153 5.53 -11.88 18.46
CA GLU A 153 4.80 -11.72 17.22
C GLU A 153 4.51 -13.11 16.67
N VAL A 154 3.29 -13.33 16.18
CA VAL A 154 2.95 -14.56 15.48
C VAL A 154 3.77 -14.61 14.20
N PRO A 155 4.59 -15.66 13.97
CA PRO A 155 5.40 -15.77 12.77
C PRO A 155 4.53 -15.68 11.52
N ARG A 156 4.83 -14.67 10.70
CA ARG A 156 4.11 -14.42 9.45
C ARG A 156 4.97 -14.81 8.26
N LYS A 157 4.31 -15.38 7.26
CA LYS A 157 4.90 -15.62 5.93
C LYS A 157 4.17 -14.78 4.91
N VAL A 158 4.91 -14.13 4.04
CA VAL A 158 4.34 -13.45 2.88
C VAL A 158 4.41 -14.43 1.72
N VAL A 159 3.26 -14.70 1.10
CA VAL A 159 3.18 -15.52 -0.11
C VAL A 159 2.59 -14.69 -1.24
N LEU A 160 3.02 -14.96 -2.47
CA LEU A 160 2.46 -14.33 -3.65
C LEU A 160 1.27 -15.11 -4.15
N VAL A 161 0.18 -14.42 -4.42
CA VAL A 161 -1.05 -14.99 -4.97
C VAL A 161 -1.38 -14.29 -6.28
N ALA A 162 -1.55 -15.09 -7.33
CA ALA A 162 -2.04 -14.64 -8.62
C ALA A 162 -3.55 -14.91 -8.73
N LYS A 163 -4.30 -13.91 -9.18
CA LYS A 163 -5.73 -13.99 -9.44
C LYS A 163 -6.05 -13.30 -10.76
N GLU A 164 -7.11 -13.77 -11.41
CA GLU A 164 -7.65 -13.15 -12.61
C GLU A 164 -9.16 -13.08 -12.55
N GLY A 165 -9.75 -12.21 -13.35
CA GLY A 165 -11.19 -12.08 -13.43
C GLY A 165 -11.65 -11.38 -14.71
N ARG A 166 -12.94 -11.59 -15.02
CA ARG A 166 -13.65 -10.93 -16.10
C ARG A 166 -14.75 -10.05 -15.52
N ILE A 167 -14.81 -8.81 -15.97
CA ILE A 167 -15.77 -7.81 -15.52
C ILE A 167 -17.08 -8.01 -16.28
N GLU A 168 -18.15 -8.31 -15.55
CA GLU A 168 -19.51 -8.36 -16.10
C GLU A 168 -20.32 -7.10 -15.76
N SER A 169 -20.15 -6.60 -14.52
CA SER A 169 -20.85 -5.43 -13.98
C SER A 169 -19.89 -4.40 -13.38
N SER A 170 -19.00 -4.83 -12.47
CA SER A 170 -18.01 -3.95 -11.85
C SER A 170 -16.71 -4.69 -11.53
N LEU A 171 -15.62 -3.95 -11.39
CA LEU A 171 -14.33 -4.50 -10.91
C LEU A 171 -14.49 -5.15 -9.53
N TYR A 172 -15.28 -4.53 -8.64
CA TYR A 172 -15.44 -5.01 -7.28
C TYR A 172 -16.14 -6.38 -7.23
N GLU A 173 -17.27 -6.52 -7.93
CA GLU A 173 -18.01 -7.78 -8.02
C GLU A 173 -17.15 -8.89 -8.66
N ALA A 174 -16.47 -8.57 -9.77
CA ALA A 174 -15.59 -9.51 -10.44
C ALA A 174 -14.41 -9.96 -9.54
N GLY A 175 -13.80 -9.03 -8.80
CA GLY A 175 -12.73 -9.33 -7.85
C GLY A 175 -13.21 -10.19 -6.67
N ARG A 176 -14.40 -9.90 -6.13
CA ARG A 176 -15.00 -10.72 -5.06
C ARG A 176 -15.28 -12.15 -5.55
N LYS A 177 -15.84 -12.30 -6.75
CA LYS A 177 -16.08 -13.60 -7.40
C LYS A 177 -14.80 -14.39 -7.65
N ALA A 178 -13.69 -13.71 -7.96
CA ALA A 178 -12.36 -14.32 -8.10
C ALA A 178 -11.68 -14.69 -6.76
N GLY A 179 -12.30 -14.36 -5.63
CA GLY A 179 -11.75 -14.60 -4.28
C GLY A 179 -10.64 -13.62 -3.90
N ILE A 180 -10.64 -12.41 -4.45
CA ILE A 180 -9.67 -11.36 -4.11
C ILE A 180 -10.17 -10.62 -2.86
N ALA A 181 -9.25 -10.33 -1.94
CA ALA A 181 -9.58 -9.56 -0.74
C ALA A 181 -9.99 -8.13 -1.11
N PRO A 182 -11.01 -7.54 -0.46
CA PRO A 182 -11.50 -6.19 -0.79
C PRO A 182 -10.40 -5.12 -0.84
N LYS A 183 -9.43 -5.16 0.08
CA LYS A 183 -8.31 -4.23 0.10
C LYS A 183 -7.43 -4.32 -1.16
N ALA A 184 -7.20 -5.52 -1.70
CA ALA A 184 -6.42 -5.70 -2.92
C ALA A 184 -7.19 -5.25 -4.18
N ILE A 185 -8.52 -5.39 -4.18
CA ILE A 185 -9.39 -4.84 -5.24
C ILE A 185 -9.31 -3.30 -5.26
N MET A 186 -9.39 -2.67 -4.08
CA MET A 186 -9.29 -1.21 -3.97
C MET A 186 -7.91 -0.71 -4.39
N GLU A 187 -6.84 -1.40 -3.97
CA GLU A 187 -5.47 -1.07 -4.40
C GLU A 187 -5.32 -1.17 -5.93
N LEU A 188 -5.88 -2.20 -6.56
CA LEU A 188 -5.91 -2.33 -8.02
C LEU A 188 -6.60 -1.13 -8.69
N SER A 189 -7.74 -0.70 -8.15
CA SER A 189 -8.45 0.49 -8.63
C SER A 189 -7.58 1.75 -8.50
N ASP A 190 -6.89 1.92 -7.38
CA ASP A 190 -6.05 3.09 -7.10
C ASP A 190 -4.79 3.17 -7.96
N ILE A 191 -4.20 2.02 -8.31
CA ILE A 191 -3.04 1.92 -9.21
C ILE A 191 -3.37 2.49 -10.60
N PHE A 192 -4.53 2.14 -11.14
CA PHE A 192 -4.95 2.52 -12.49
C PHE A 192 -5.88 3.73 -12.54
N ALA A 193 -6.18 4.38 -11.42
CA ALA A 193 -7.15 5.48 -11.32
C ALA A 193 -6.88 6.69 -12.24
N TRP A 194 -5.66 6.82 -12.77
CA TRP A 194 -5.28 7.86 -13.74
C TRP A 194 -5.43 7.45 -15.20
N GLN A 195 -5.49 6.15 -15.46
CA GLN A 195 -5.58 5.59 -16.81
C GLN A 195 -7.00 5.09 -17.14
N ILE A 196 -7.74 4.65 -16.12
CA ILE A 196 -9.06 4.03 -16.25
C ILE A 196 -9.96 4.58 -15.13
N ASP A 197 -11.10 5.17 -15.49
CA ASP A 197 -12.18 5.39 -14.53
C ASP A 197 -13.03 4.11 -14.41
N PHE A 198 -12.81 3.33 -13.35
CA PHE A 198 -13.52 2.06 -13.14
C PHE A 198 -15.03 2.20 -12.93
N SER A 199 -15.56 3.42 -12.82
CA SER A 199 -17.01 3.66 -12.72
C SER A 199 -17.66 3.90 -14.08
N THR A 200 -16.91 4.44 -15.06
CA THR A 200 -17.48 4.87 -16.35
C THR A 200 -16.86 4.18 -17.55
N ASP A 201 -15.61 3.74 -17.45
CA ASP A 201 -14.84 3.27 -18.60
C ASP A 201 -14.88 1.74 -18.76
N ILE A 202 -15.23 1.01 -17.69
CA ILE A 202 -15.32 -0.45 -17.71
C ILE A 202 -16.46 -0.94 -18.60
N ARG A 203 -16.19 -2.05 -19.29
CA ARG A 203 -17.14 -2.71 -20.17
C ARG A 203 -17.29 -4.17 -19.78
N LYS A 204 -18.46 -4.72 -20.09
CA LYS A 204 -18.68 -6.16 -20.01
C LYS A 204 -17.67 -6.88 -20.92
N GLY A 205 -16.88 -7.77 -20.33
CA GLY A 205 -15.85 -8.54 -21.02
C GLY A 205 -14.42 -8.04 -20.78
N ASP A 206 -14.23 -6.86 -20.18
CA ASP A 206 -12.91 -6.42 -19.73
C ASP A 206 -12.32 -7.42 -18.74
N THR A 207 -11.00 -7.58 -18.72
CA THR A 207 -10.32 -8.56 -17.87
C THR A 207 -9.26 -7.91 -17.01
N PHE A 208 -8.94 -8.53 -15.88
CA PHE A 208 -7.81 -8.12 -15.06
C PHE A 208 -7.04 -9.33 -14.54
N ARG A 209 -5.76 -9.12 -14.28
CA ARG A 209 -4.86 -10.05 -13.58
C ARG A 209 -4.14 -9.31 -12.48
N LEU A 210 -3.94 -9.97 -11.36
CA LEU A 210 -3.41 -9.39 -10.14
C LEU A 210 -2.46 -10.36 -9.47
N LEU A 211 -1.21 -9.94 -9.27
CA LEU A 211 -0.23 -10.63 -8.43
C LEU A 211 -0.02 -9.79 -7.16
N TYR A 212 -0.38 -10.32 -6.00
CA TYR A 212 -0.34 -9.57 -4.74
C TYR A 212 0.13 -10.43 -3.57
N GLU A 213 0.62 -9.75 -2.54
CA GLU A 213 1.07 -10.38 -1.31
C GLU A 213 -0.12 -10.75 -0.41
N VAL A 214 -0.13 -11.99 0.06
CA VAL A 214 -1.00 -12.43 1.15
C VAL A 214 -0.14 -12.72 2.36
N ILE A 215 -0.50 -12.12 3.48
CA ILE A 215 0.16 -12.34 4.76
C ILE A 215 -0.53 -13.54 5.41
N MET A 216 0.25 -14.57 5.69
CA MET A 216 -0.19 -15.82 6.29
C MET A 216 0.37 -15.93 7.71
N ALA A 217 -0.48 -16.31 8.66
CA ALA A 217 -0.07 -16.69 10.01
C ALA A 217 -0.83 -17.96 10.43
N GLU A 218 -0.13 -18.90 11.06
CA GLU A 218 -0.70 -20.20 11.47
C GLU A 218 -1.49 -20.92 10.34
N GLY A 219 -1.01 -20.79 9.10
CA GLY A 219 -1.65 -21.39 7.91
C GLY A 219 -2.90 -20.66 7.40
N LYS A 220 -3.30 -19.55 8.01
CA LYS A 220 -4.49 -18.77 7.62
C LYS A 220 -4.10 -17.39 7.03
N PRO A 221 -4.84 -16.89 6.03
CA PRO A 221 -4.65 -15.52 5.56
C PRO A 221 -5.14 -14.53 6.61
N ILE A 222 -4.25 -13.64 7.04
CA ILE A 222 -4.50 -12.61 8.07
C ILE A 222 -4.52 -11.21 7.49
N GLY A 223 -4.09 -11.04 6.24
CA GLY A 223 -4.10 -9.75 5.58
C GLY A 223 -3.56 -9.82 4.16
N VAL A 224 -3.60 -8.67 3.50
CA VAL A 224 -2.98 -8.46 2.18
C VAL A 224 -1.92 -7.38 2.28
N GLY A 225 -0.76 -7.70 1.70
CA GLY A 225 0.35 -6.79 1.51
C GLY A 225 0.16 -5.95 0.25
N LYS A 226 1.26 -5.68 -0.47
CA LYS A 226 1.21 -4.87 -1.69
C LYS A 226 0.80 -5.68 -2.93
N VAL A 227 0.30 -4.97 -3.92
CA VAL A 227 0.19 -5.51 -5.28
C VAL A 227 1.59 -5.45 -5.89
N VAL A 228 2.09 -6.59 -6.38
CA VAL A 228 3.41 -6.68 -7.00
C VAL A 228 3.33 -6.34 -8.48
N ALA A 229 2.31 -6.86 -9.16
CA ALA A 229 2.02 -6.54 -10.53
C ALA A 229 0.52 -6.65 -10.80
N ALA A 230 0.04 -5.88 -11.77
CA ALA A 230 -1.33 -5.96 -12.22
C ALA A 230 -1.44 -5.67 -13.72
N GLU A 231 -2.45 -6.25 -14.34
CA GLU A 231 -2.86 -5.97 -15.72
C GLU A 231 -4.36 -5.74 -15.73
N VAL A 232 -4.82 -4.72 -16.44
CA VAL A 232 -6.23 -4.51 -16.79
C VAL A 232 -6.33 -4.33 -18.30
N VAL A 233 -7.15 -5.16 -18.94
CA VAL A 233 -7.48 -5.01 -20.35
C VAL A 233 -8.83 -4.31 -20.43
N ASN A 234 -8.82 -3.01 -20.73
CA ASN A 234 -10.00 -2.19 -20.88
C ASN A 234 -10.24 -1.91 -22.37
N ALA A 235 -11.41 -2.29 -22.89
CA ALA A 235 -11.76 -2.10 -24.31
C ALA A 235 -10.68 -2.61 -25.28
N GLY A 236 -10.04 -3.74 -24.95
CA GLY A 236 -8.98 -4.37 -25.74
C GLY A 236 -7.59 -3.74 -25.60
N ARG A 237 -7.43 -2.70 -24.78
CA ARG A 237 -6.13 -2.07 -24.51
C ARG A 237 -5.55 -2.56 -23.17
N PRO A 238 -4.33 -3.12 -23.16
CA PRO A 238 -3.69 -3.55 -21.92
C PRO A 238 -3.10 -2.36 -21.16
N HIS A 239 -3.35 -2.34 -19.85
CA HIS A 239 -2.75 -1.43 -18.89
C HIS A 239 -2.00 -2.27 -17.87
N VAL A 240 -0.67 -2.10 -17.80
CA VAL A 240 0.19 -2.92 -16.93
C VAL A 240 0.84 -2.05 -15.87
N ALA A 241 0.89 -2.57 -14.65
CA ALA A 241 1.51 -1.95 -13.50
C ALA A 241 2.48 -2.92 -12.84
N ILE A 242 3.70 -2.44 -12.57
CA ILE A 242 4.74 -3.17 -11.88
C ILE A 242 5.19 -2.33 -10.68
N HIS A 243 5.14 -2.91 -9.49
CA HIS A 243 5.58 -2.24 -8.28
C HIS A 243 7.12 -2.24 -8.21
N TYR A 244 7.71 -1.05 -8.04
CA TYR A 244 9.13 -0.86 -7.81
C TYR A 244 9.38 0.24 -6.79
N ARG A 245 10.13 -0.07 -5.72
CA ARG A 245 10.53 0.89 -4.66
C ARG A 245 9.40 1.76 -4.08
N GLY A 246 8.19 1.22 -3.94
CA GLY A 246 7.05 1.90 -3.31
C GLY A 246 6.11 2.61 -4.28
N GLU A 247 6.43 2.61 -5.57
CA GLU A 247 5.62 3.21 -6.64
C GLU A 247 5.31 2.19 -7.74
N TYR A 248 4.38 2.52 -8.63
CA TYR A 248 3.98 1.66 -9.74
C TYR A 248 4.37 2.30 -11.08
N TYR A 249 4.91 1.47 -11.96
CA TYR A 249 5.40 1.86 -13.28
C TYR A 249 4.77 0.98 -14.36
N ASP A 250 4.66 1.50 -15.57
CA ASP A 250 4.38 0.70 -16.77
C ASP A 250 5.64 -0.09 -17.19
N PRO A 251 5.52 -1.03 -18.16
CA PRO A 251 6.65 -1.84 -18.63
C PRO A 251 7.81 -1.02 -19.20
N GLU A 252 7.55 0.20 -19.66
CA GLU A 252 8.55 1.14 -20.16
C GLU A 252 9.25 1.94 -19.03
N GLY A 253 8.87 1.71 -17.78
CA GLY A 253 9.46 2.35 -16.60
C GLY A 253 8.93 3.74 -16.30
N LYS A 254 7.79 4.13 -16.89
CA LYS A 254 7.12 5.39 -16.60
C LYS A 254 6.13 5.22 -15.44
N ALA A 255 6.18 6.14 -14.48
CA ALA A 255 5.32 6.11 -13.30
C ALA A 255 3.84 6.22 -13.70
N LEU A 256 3.01 5.34 -13.14
CA LEU A 256 1.55 5.33 -13.35
C LEU A 256 0.83 6.41 -12.55
N ARG A 257 1.30 6.69 -11.33
CA ARG A 257 0.88 7.86 -10.56
C ARG A 257 1.61 9.08 -11.08
N ARG A 258 0.87 10.01 -11.71
CA ARG A 258 1.37 11.36 -11.94
C ARG A 258 1.31 12.10 -10.61
N VAL A 259 2.47 12.27 -9.98
CA VAL A 259 2.59 13.02 -8.72
C VAL A 259 2.03 14.41 -8.98
N LEU A 260 1.05 14.85 -8.17
CA LEU A 260 0.67 16.25 -8.17
C LEU A 260 1.93 17.08 -7.88
N LEU A 261 2.18 18.13 -8.64
CA LEU A 261 3.21 19.12 -8.37
C LEU A 261 3.09 19.55 -6.91
N LYS A 262 4.22 19.49 -6.20
CA LYS A 262 4.30 19.94 -4.81
C LYS A 262 4.01 21.43 -4.65
N SER A 263 4.16 22.21 -5.72
CA SER A 263 3.72 23.60 -5.79
C SER A 263 3.21 23.94 -7.19
N PRO A 264 2.04 24.58 -7.30
CA PRO A 264 1.43 24.95 -8.58
C PRO A 264 1.95 26.28 -9.16
N LEU A 265 2.90 26.96 -8.50
CA LEU A 265 3.45 28.23 -8.99
C LEU A 265 4.89 28.46 -8.50
N ARG A 266 5.61 29.37 -9.15
CA ARG A 266 6.87 29.88 -8.61
C ARG A 266 6.58 30.91 -7.52
N TYR A 267 6.93 30.59 -6.27
CA TYR A 267 6.65 31.43 -5.11
C TYR A 267 7.93 31.86 -4.40
N ARG A 268 7.85 32.95 -3.62
CA ARG A 268 9.00 33.43 -2.81
C ARG A 268 9.08 32.75 -1.46
N ARG A 269 7.94 32.63 -0.77
CA ARG A 269 7.80 31.91 0.50
C ARG A 269 6.37 31.42 0.70
N ILE A 270 6.19 30.42 1.55
CA ILE A 270 4.87 30.05 2.07
C ILE A 270 4.52 31.02 3.20
N SER A 271 3.46 31.81 3.04
CA SER A 271 3.00 32.75 4.06
C SER A 271 2.13 32.07 5.12
N SER A 272 1.43 31.00 4.75
CA SER A 272 0.63 30.21 5.70
C SER A 272 0.53 28.75 5.23
N TYR A 273 0.77 27.81 6.15
CA TYR A 273 0.62 26.38 5.88
C TYR A 273 -0.82 25.91 6.13
N PHE A 274 -1.14 24.72 5.62
CA PHE A 274 -2.35 24.02 6.00
C PHE A 274 -2.32 23.71 7.49
N THR A 275 -3.44 23.95 8.18
CA THR A 275 -3.59 23.57 9.58
C THR A 275 -5.05 23.41 9.93
N LYS A 276 -5.39 22.43 10.77
CA LYS A 276 -6.75 22.27 11.28
C LYS A 276 -7.08 23.27 12.40
N ARG A 277 -6.08 23.95 12.97
CA ARG A 277 -6.21 24.80 14.16
C ARG A 277 -5.28 26.03 14.09
N ARG A 278 -5.51 26.93 13.14
CA ARG A 278 -4.80 28.23 13.07
C ARG A 278 -5.37 29.18 14.11
N TYR A 279 -4.51 29.77 14.94
CA TYR A 279 -4.97 30.82 15.85
C TYR A 279 -5.25 32.12 15.08
N HIS A 280 -6.46 32.67 15.24
CA HIS A 280 -6.83 33.95 14.65
C HIS A 280 -6.63 35.07 15.69
N PRO A 281 -5.68 36.01 15.50
CA PRO A 281 -5.27 36.93 16.56
C PRO A 281 -6.34 37.95 16.96
N ILE A 282 -7.17 38.39 16.01
CA ILE A 282 -8.24 39.36 16.26
C ILE A 282 -9.44 38.70 16.94
N LEU A 283 -9.96 37.60 16.37
CA LEU A 283 -11.10 36.86 16.89
C LEU A 283 -10.77 35.99 18.12
N LYS A 284 -9.48 35.92 18.51
CA LYS A 284 -8.94 35.12 19.63
C LYS A 284 -9.46 33.67 19.68
N LYS A 285 -9.62 33.04 18.51
CA LYS A 285 -10.12 31.66 18.37
C LYS A 285 -9.32 30.87 17.35
N TYR A 286 -9.34 29.55 17.48
CA TYR A 286 -8.73 28.64 16.52
C TYR A 286 -9.69 28.36 15.36
N LEU A 287 -9.23 28.59 14.13
CA LEU A 287 -9.95 28.34 12.89
C LEU A 287 -9.10 27.48 11.95
N PRO A 288 -9.70 26.55 11.18
CA PRO A 288 -8.95 25.77 10.21
C PRO A 288 -8.50 26.63 9.02
N HIS A 289 -7.34 26.30 8.48
CA HIS A 289 -6.83 26.77 7.20
C HIS A 289 -6.70 25.57 6.27
N HIS A 290 -7.65 25.40 5.36
CA HIS A 290 -7.77 24.22 4.49
C HIS A 290 -6.92 24.29 3.20
N GLY A 291 -5.96 25.21 3.15
CA GLY A 291 -5.07 25.40 2.00
C GLY A 291 -3.66 25.79 2.41
N VAL A 292 -2.83 26.07 1.42
CA VAL A 292 -1.47 26.60 1.61
C VAL A 292 -1.39 27.93 0.87
N ASP A 293 -0.95 28.98 1.55
CA ASP A 293 -0.83 30.31 0.98
C ASP A 293 0.60 30.54 0.48
N TYR A 294 0.73 30.72 -0.82
CA TYR A 294 2.00 31.05 -1.47
C TYR A 294 2.09 32.54 -1.74
N ALA A 295 3.11 33.20 -1.19
CA ALA A 295 3.36 34.61 -1.47
C ALA A 295 4.12 34.77 -2.79
N ALA A 296 3.45 35.33 -3.80
CA ALA A 296 4.00 35.60 -5.14
C ALA A 296 3.54 36.97 -5.67
N PRO A 297 4.31 37.63 -6.55
CA PRO A 297 3.88 38.86 -7.21
C PRO A 297 2.58 38.67 -8.01
N TYR A 298 1.79 39.75 -8.12
CA TYR A 298 0.62 39.76 -8.98
C TYR A 298 0.98 39.39 -10.43
N GLY A 299 0.14 38.56 -11.06
CA GLY A 299 0.39 38.06 -12.43
C GLY A 299 1.32 36.85 -12.53
N THR A 300 1.82 36.31 -11.41
CA THR A 300 2.56 35.05 -11.42
C THR A 300 1.69 33.92 -11.99
N PRO A 301 2.14 33.20 -13.04
CA PRO A 301 1.38 32.08 -13.58
C PRO A 301 1.15 30.99 -12.54
N VAL A 302 -0.08 30.48 -12.49
CA VAL A 302 -0.48 29.34 -11.67
C VAL A 302 -0.82 28.19 -12.60
N GLU A 303 -0.18 27.06 -12.39
CA GLU A 303 -0.33 25.82 -13.15
C GLU A 303 -1.20 24.82 -12.37
N SER A 304 -1.81 23.87 -13.08
CA SER A 304 -2.50 22.77 -12.41
C SER A 304 -1.49 21.90 -11.68
N ALA A 305 -1.81 21.46 -10.45
CA ALA A 305 -0.95 20.54 -9.73
C ALA A 305 -0.83 19.18 -10.46
N GLY A 306 -1.77 18.81 -11.31
CA GLY A 306 -1.63 17.64 -12.17
C GLY A 306 -2.67 17.62 -13.27
N ASP A 307 -2.66 16.59 -14.11
CA ASP A 307 -3.70 16.45 -15.12
C ASP A 307 -5.07 16.31 -14.46
N GLY A 308 -6.10 16.86 -15.10
CA GLY A 308 -7.45 16.80 -14.55
C GLY A 308 -8.44 17.58 -15.38
N ARG A 309 -9.69 17.52 -14.95
CA ARG A 309 -10.81 18.26 -15.55
C ARG A 309 -11.13 19.47 -14.69
N VAL A 310 -11.17 20.66 -15.31
CA VAL A 310 -11.72 21.85 -14.66
C VAL A 310 -13.20 21.60 -14.37
N ILE A 311 -13.56 21.58 -13.08
CA ILE A 311 -14.94 21.39 -12.62
C ILE A 311 -15.59 22.72 -12.21
N PHE A 312 -14.79 23.77 -12.00
CA PHE A 312 -15.26 25.12 -11.76
C PHE A 312 -14.21 26.14 -12.20
N ALA A 313 -14.62 27.23 -12.83
CA ALA A 313 -13.78 28.40 -13.09
C ALA A 313 -14.65 29.66 -13.03
N GLY A 314 -14.37 30.55 -12.08
CA GLY A 314 -15.16 31.77 -11.90
C GLY A 314 -14.93 32.46 -10.56
N TRP A 315 -15.80 33.40 -10.23
CA TRP A 315 -15.75 34.09 -8.94
C TRP A 315 -16.42 33.27 -7.83
N LYS A 316 -15.76 33.10 -6.69
CA LYS A 316 -16.24 32.30 -5.55
C LYS A 316 -16.08 33.03 -4.22
N ARG A 317 -16.99 33.97 -3.94
CA ARG A 317 -17.13 34.68 -2.64
C ARG A 317 -15.76 35.05 -2.03
N GLY A 318 -15.46 34.59 -0.82
CA GLY A 318 -14.23 34.91 -0.09
C GLY A 318 -12.92 34.39 -0.69
N TYR A 319 -12.98 33.55 -1.74
CA TYR A 319 -11.79 33.12 -2.50
C TYR A 319 -11.45 34.04 -3.68
N GLY A 320 -12.37 34.91 -4.11
CA GLY A 320 -12.20 35.69 -5.34
C GLY A 320 -12.25 34.81 -6.59
N TYR A 321 -11.37 35.06 -7.56
CA TYR A 321 -11.23 34.19 -8.74
C TYR A 321 -10.67 32.84 -8.34
N TYR A 322 -11.38 31.79 -8.72
CA TYR A 322 -11.16 30.44 -8.22
C TYR A 322 -11.34 29.42 -9.35
N VAL A 323 -10.44 28.45 -9.40
CA VAL A 323 -10.47 27.35 -10.37
C VAL A 323 -10.33 26.05 -9.60
N ALA A 324 -11.27 25.13 -9.74
CA ALA A 324 -11.18 23.80 -9.15
C ALA A 324 -10.99 22.74 -10.24
N ILE A 325 -10.06 21.83 -10.01
CA ILE A 325 -9.65 20.78 -10.95
C ILE A 325 -9.80 19.44 -10.26
N LYS A 326 -10.66 18.58 -10.83
CA LYS A 326 -10.78 17.19 -10.41
C LYS A 326 -9.74 16.37 -11.13
N HIS A 327 -8.88 15.69 -10.37
CA HIS A 327 -7.79 14.88 -10.90
C HIS A 327 -8.23 13.42 -11.08
N ASN A 328 -8.89 12.87 -10.07
CA ASN A 328 -9.48 11.51 -10.11
C ASN A 328 -10.61 11.40 -9.08
N ALA A 329 -11.02 10.18 -8.69
CA ALA A 329 -12.07 9.94 -7.71
C ALA A 329 -11.76 10.51 -6.31
N THR A 330 -10.47 10.61 -5.95
CA THR A 330 -10.00 10.91 -4.59
C THR A 330 -9.47 12.35 -4.47
N TYR A 331 -8.83 12.87 -5.52
CA TYR A 331 -8.10 14.14 -5.47
C TYR A 331 -8.76 15.23 -6.30
N THR A 332 -8.93 16.40 -5.66
CA THR A 332 -9.33 17.66 -6.29
C THR A 332 -8.42 18.76 -5.75
N THR A 333 -7.91 19.63 -6.63
CA THR A 333 -7.16 20.81 -6.23
C THR A 333 -7.92 22.06 -6.62
N ALA A 334 -7.65 23.16 -5.91
CA ALA A 334 -8.25 24.44 -6.19
C ALA A 334 -7.48 25.62 -5.59
#